data_AF-A0AAW1X5V4-F1
#
_entry.id   AF-A0AAW1X5V4-F1
#
_cell.length_a   1.000
_cell.length_b   1.000
_cell.length_c   1.000
_cell.angle_alpha   90.00
_cell.angle_beta   90.00
_cell.angle_gamma   90.00
#
_symmetry.space_group_name_H-M   'P 1'
#
loop_
_entity.id
_entity.type
_entity.pdbx_description
1 polymer ?
#
loop_
_entity_poly.entity_id
_entity_poly.type
_entity_poly.pdbx_seq_one_letter_code
_entity_poly.pdbx_strand_id
1 'polypeptide(L)'
;MAAAPQTVIILFLIAITAFHQTHSKPNGFSLKIIPRDSPESPLYPGNLTTLERIERLIKFSQARADYVELTSSPNATTLYHPDNIRLTLLRDNFFYIVQVGVGTPMTKVFLLLDTGGGLIWMQCQPCLNCYPAKKSHVRFEGIQHISQASLQSPFLSR
;
A
#
# COMPACT_ATOMS: atom_id res chain seq x y z
N MET A 1 13.52 54.70 4.66
CA MET A 1 14.42 54.56 3.49
C MET A 1 13.90 53.41 2.65
N ALA A 2 13.29 53.69 1.50
CA ALA A 2 12.78 52.66 0.61
C ALA A 2 13.96 52.06 -0.18
N ALA A 3 14.04 50.73 -0.28
CA ALA A 3 15.05 50.07 -1.09
C ALA A 3 14.82 50.39 -2.57
N ALA A 4 15.89 50.65 -3.33
CA ALA A 4 15.81 50.93 -4.76
C ALA A 4 15.23 49.70 -5.49
N PRO A 5 14.34 49.88 -6.49
CA PRO A 5 13.63 48.76 -7.14
C PRO A 5 14.58 47.72 -7.77
N GLN A 6 15.79 48.13 -8.13
CA GLN A 6 16.83 47.26 -8.66
C GLN A 6 17.35 46.24 -7.63
N THR A 7 17.45 46.60 -6.35
CA THR A 7 17.93 45.66 -5.32
C THR A 7 16.90 44.58 -5.01
N VAL A 8 15.61 44.90 -5.11
CA VAL A 8 14.52 43.93 -4.95
C VAL A 8 14.54 42.88 -6.07
N ILE A 9 14.75 43.31 -7.32
CA ILE A 9 14.84 42.40 -8.48
C ILE A 9 16.05 41.47 -8.34
N ILE A 10 17.22 42.01 -7.95
CA ILE A 10 18.44 41.21 -7.78
C ILE A 10 18.26 40.17 -6.67
N LEU A 11 17.67 40.55 -5.53
CA LEU A 11 17.38 39.61 -4.44
C LEU A 11 16.39 38.52 -4.87
N PHE A 12 15.40 38.86 -5.69
CA PHE A 12 14.44 37.89 -6.22
C PHE A 12 15.10 36.88 -7.17
N LEU A 13 16.01 37.32 -8.04
CA LEU A 13 16.77 36.46 -8.95
C LEU A 13 17.75 35.54 -8.19
N ILE A 14 18.40 36.04 -7.14
CA ILE A 14 19.26 35.22 -6.26
C ILE A 14 18.43 34.17 -5.51
N ALA A 15 17.23 34.54 -5.03
CA ALA A 15 16.34 33.57 -4.39
C ALA A 15 15.92 32.46 -5.36
N ILE A 16 15.55 32.78 -6.61
CA ILE A 16 15.16 31.78 -7.62
C ILE A 16 16.32 30.82 -7.94
N THR A 17 17.55 31.33 -8.07
CA THR A 17 18.72 30.49 -8.37
C THR A 17 19.18 29.65 -7.17
N ALA A 18 18.87 30.07 -5.94
CA ALA A 18 19.07 29.24 -4.74
C ALA A 18 18.06 28.07 -4.66
N PHE A 19 16.93 28.14 -5.36
CA PHE A 19 15.97 27.03 -5.51
C PHE A 19 16.32 26.12 -6.70
N HIS A 20 17.55 25.61 -6.76
CA HIS A 20 17.81 24.46 -7.63
C HIS A 20 17.25 23.19 -6.98
N GLN A 21 16.24 22.58 -7.61
CA GLN A 21 15.75 21.27 -7.19
C GLN A 21 16.86 20.24 -7.35
N THR A 22 17.48 19.85 -6.23
CA THR A 22 18.42 18.73 -6.18
C THR A 22 17.62 17.45 -6.30
N HIS A 23 17.41 16.98 -7.54
CA HIS A 23 16.84 15.65 -7.77
C HIS A 23 17.86 14.60 -7.36
N SER A 24 17.77 14.12 -6.12
CA SER A 24 18.44 12.88 -5.73
C SER A 24 17.69 11.70 -6.35
N LYS A 25 18.43 10.72 -6.89
CA LYS A 25 17.83 9.42 -7.18
C LYS A 25 17.36 8.84 -5.84
N PRO A 26 16.12 8.34 -5.74
CA PRO A 26 15.66 7.74 -4.50
C PRO A 26 16.51 6.50 -4.20
N ASN A 27 17.32 6.57 -3.15
CA ASN A 27 18.08 5.42 -2.62
C ASN A 27 17.20 4.52 -1.73
N GLY A 28 15.88 4.55 -1.96
CA GLY A 28 14.87 3.93 -1.12
C GLY A 28 14.25 2.70 -1.74
N PHE A 29 13.44 2.01 -0.94
CA PHE A 29 12.62 0.91 -1.38
C PHE A 29 11.57 1.38 -2.39
N SER A 30 11.50 0.73 -3.55
CA SER A 30 10.56 1.06 -4.62
C SER A 30 9.71 -0.15 -4.97
N LEU A 31 8.39 0.04 -5.05
CA LEU A 31 7.44 -0.97 -5.47
C LEU A 31 6.70 -0.54 -6.73
N LYS A 32 6.57 -1.47 -7.68
CA LYS A 32 5.65 -1.28 -8.81
C LYS A 32 4.22 -1.48 -8.31
N ILE A 33 3.43 -0.40 -8.36
CA ILE A 33 2.00 -0.42 -8.10
C ILE A 33 1.29 -0.98 -9.34
N ILE A 34 0.42 -1.98 -9.13
CA ILE A 34 -0.39 -2.61 -10.17
C ILE A 34 -1.87 -2.39 -9.83
N PRO A 35 -2.64 -1.68 -10.67
CA PRO A 35 -4.08 -1.57 -10.46
C PRO A 35 -4.76 -2.94 -10.47
N ARG A 36 -5.74 -3.15 -9.58
CA ARG A 36 -6.44 -4.43 -9.40
C ARG A 36 -7.05 -4.98 -10.68
N ASP A 37 -7.65 -4.12 -11.50
CA ASP A 37 -8.32 -4.49 -12.75
C ASP A 37 -7.38 -4.35 -13.98
N SER A 38 -6.06 -4.32 -13.78
CA SER A 38 -5.06 -4.31 -14.86
C SER A 38 -4.74 -5.73 -15.35
N PRO A 39 -4.38 -5.96 -16.63
CA PRO A 39 -3.97 -7.28 -17.13
C PRO A 39 -2.80 -7.94 -16.37
N GLU A 40 -1.92 -7.17 -15.75
CA GLU A 40 -0.81 -7.67 -14.92
C GLU A 40 -1.24 -8.16 -13.54
N SER A 41 -2.48 -7.87 -13.13
CA SER A 41 -3.03 -8.25 -11.84
C SER A 41 -3.44 -9.73 -11.83
N PRO A 42 -3.11 -10.51 -10.79
CA PRO A 42 -3.67 -11.85 -10.59
C PRO A 42 -5.19 -11.83 -10.31
N LEU A 43 -5.76 -10.65 -10.05
CA LEU A 43 -7.19 -10.42 -9.82
C LEU A 43 -7.89 -9.85 -11.06
N TYR A 44 -7.21 -9.79 -12.21
CA TYR A 44 -7.76 -9.24 -13.44
C TYR A 44 -9.06 -9.97 -13.82
N PRO A 45 -10.20 -9.27 -13.89
CA PRO A 45 -11.48 -9.89 -14.22
C PRO A 45 -11.65 -10.18 -15.71
N GLY A 46 -10.69 -9.80 -16.56
CA GLY A 46 -10.77 -9.91 -18.02
C GLY A 46 -10.93 -8.55 -18.69
N ASN A 47 -11.15 -8.57 -20.01
CA ASN A 47 -11.19 -7.39 -20.88
C ASN A 47 -12.42 -6.50 -20.64
N LEU A 48 -12.42 -5.79 -19.51
CA LEU A 48 -13.43 -4.80 -19.18
C LEU A 48 -13.35 -3.61 -20.12
N THR A 49 -14.53 -3.14 -20.54
CA THR A 49 -14.72 -1.82 -21.14
C THR A 49 -14.37 -0.71 -20.15
N THR A 50 -14.14 0.50 -20.67
CA THR A 50 -13.92 1.68 -19.83
C THR A 50 -15.09 1.93 -18.87
N LEU A 51 -16.33 1.73 -19.33
CA LEU A 51 -17.52 1.92 -18.51
C LEU A 51 -17.58 0.91 -17.36
N GLU A 52 -17.38 -0.39 -17.64
CA GLU A 52 -17.38 -1.43 -16.60
C GLU A 52 -16.26 -1.21 -15.57
N ARG A 53 -15.08 -0.71 -15.99
CA ARG A 53 -14.01 -0.32 -15.06
C ARG A 53 -14.46 0.82 -14.14
N ILE A 54 -15.09 1.86 -14.69
CA ILE A 54 -15.60 2.99 -13.92
C ILE A 54 -16.68 2.54 -12.94
N GLU A 55 -17.64 1.72 -13.38
CA GLU A 55 -18.70 1.19 -12.52
C GLU A 55 -18.14 0.39 -11.34
N ARG A 56 -17.10 -0.41 -11.57
CA ARG A 56 -16.43 -1.15 -10.49
C ARG A 56 -15.72 -0.22 -9.50
N LEU A 57 -15.05 0.82 -9.99
CA LEU A 57 -14.43 1.83 -9.12
C LEU A 57 -15.48 2.58 -8.29
N ILE A 58 -16.65 2.89 -8.86
CA ILE A 58 -17.78 3.49 -8.13
C ILE A 58 -18.26 2.54 -7.02
N LYS A 59 -18.45 1.25 -7.33
CA LYS A 59 -18.87 0.24 -6.34
C LYS A 59 -17.88 0.13 -5.18
N PHE A 60 -16.59 0.14 -5.45
CA PHE A 60 -15.57 0.15 -4.39
C PHE A 60 -15.61 1.45 -3.56
N SER A 61 -15.86 2.60 -4.19
CA SER A 61 -16.00 3.88 -3.47
C SER A 61 -17.23 3.89 -2.56
N GLN A 62 -18.35 3.33 -3.01
CA GLN A 62 -19.57 3.18 -2.21
C GLN A 62 -19.33 2.26 -1.02
N ALA A 63 -18.78 1.06 -1.25
CA ALA A 63 -18.45 0.12 -0.17
C ALA A 63 -17.50 0.73 0.88
N ARG A 64 -16.57 1.58 0.46
CA ARG A 64 -15.70 2.32 1.38
C ARG A 64 -16.47 3.38 2.18
N ALA A 65 -17.37 4.12 1.55
CA ALA A 65 -18.20 5.11 2.24
C ALA A 65 -19.08 4.43 3.31
N ASP A 66 -19.73 3.31 2.95
CA ASP A 66 -20.54 2.50 3.87
C ASP A 66 -19.70 2.00 5.06
N TYR A 67 -18.47 1.52 4.81
CA TYR A 67 -17.56 1.11 5.88
C TYR A 67 -17.20 2.27 6.81
N VAL A 68 -16.87 3.44 6.26
CA VAL A 68 -16.55 4.63 7.07
C VAL A 68 -17.74 5.03 7.92
N GLU A 69 -18.95 5.06 7.34
CA GLU A 69 -20.19 5.34 8.07
C GLU A 69 -20.38 4.37 9.24
N LEU A 70 -20.28 3.06 8.98
CA LEU A 70 -20.36 2.02 10.02
C LEU A 70 -19.35 2.22 11.15
N THR A 71 -18.09 2.53 10.81
CA THR A 71 -17.03 2.76 11.82
C THR A 71 -17.15 4.09 12.57
N SER A 72 -17.88 5.06 11.99
CA SER A 72 -18.08 6.39 12.56
C SER A 72 -19.30 6.50 13.48
N SER A 73 -20.17 5.47 13.48
CA SER A 73 -21.36 5.46 14.31
C SER A 73 -20.99 5.40 15.80
N PRO A 74 -21.59 6.24 16.67
CA PRO A 74 -21.35 6.19 18.11
C PRO A 74 -21.83 4.88 18.76
N ASN A 75 -22.69 4.12 18.07
CA ASN A 75 -23.14 2.79 18.47
C ASN A 75 -22.42 1.67 17.70
N ALA A 76 -21.35 1.98 16.95
CA ALA A 76 -20.49 0.97 16.39
C ALA A 76 -20.00 0.14 17.58
N THR A 77 -20.56 -1.07 17.71
CA THR A 77 -20.11 -2.03 18.70
C THR A 77 -18.66 -2.26 18.38
N THR A 78 -17.80 -1.62 19.15
CA THR A 78 -16.38 -1.80 19.06
C THR A 78 -16.17 -3.28 19.36
N LEU A 79 -15.92 -4.07 18.31
CA LEU A 79 -15.28 -5.38 18.40
C LEU A 79 -13.81 -5.21 18.87
N TYR A 80 -13.54 -4.18 19.68
CA TYR A 80 -12.33 -3.98 20.46
C TYR A 80 -12.42 -4.92 21.65
N HIS A 81 -12.21 -6.19 21.40
CA HIS A 81 -11.62 -7.03 22.42
C HIS A 81 -10.14 -7.19 21.99
N PRO A 82 -9.17 -6.85 22.87
CA PRO A 82 -7.77 -6.71 22.49
C PRO A 82 -7.18 -7.97 21.83
N ASP A 83 -7.79 -9.12 22.11
CA ASP A 83 -7.39 -10.43 21.59
C ASP A 83 -8.04 -10.83 20.25
N ASN A 84 -8.94 -10.03 19.68
CA ASN A 84 -9.72 -10.43 18.50
C ASN A 84 -10.06 -9.28 17.55
N ILE A 85 -9.10 -8.38 17.28
CA ILE A 85 -9.20 -7.40 16.19
C ILE A 85 -9.47 -8.15 14.88
N ARG A 86 -10.75 -8.28 14.52
CA ARG A 86 -11.20 -8.74 13.22
C ARG A 86 -11.27 -7.53 12.32
N LEU A 87 -10.13 -7.22 11.70
CA LEU A 87 -10.15 -6.40 10.49
C LEU A 87 -10.92 -7.22 9.46
N THR A 88 -12.19 -6.88 9.23
CA THR A 88 -12.92 -7.41 8.09
C THR A 88 -12.22 -6.88 6.85
N LEU A 89 -11.27 -7.66 6.34
CA LEU A 89 -10.62 -7.42 5.06
C LEU A 89 -11.70 -7.63 4.00
N LEU A 90 -12.50 -6.59 3.78
CA LEU A 90 -13.33 -6.52 2.60
C LEU A 90 -12.35 -6.50 1.44
N ARG A 91 -12.26 -7.64 0.74
CA ARG A 91 -11.45 -7.81 -0.47
C ARG A 91 -11.70 -6.65 -1.46
N ASP A 92 -12.86 -6.02 -1.37
CA ASP A 92 -13.32 -4.92 -2.21
C ASP A 92 -12.78 -3.54 -1.81
N ASN A 93 -12.08 -3.41 -0.68
CA ASN A 93 -11.48 -2.13 -0.27
C ASN A 93 -10.06 -1.93 -0.81
N PHE A 94 -9.49 -2.92 -1.49
CA PHE A 94 -8.13 -2.84 -2.05
C PHE A 94 -8.15 -2.56 -3.56
N PHE A 95 -7.41 -1.53 -3.96
CA PHE A 95 -7.35 -1.04 -5.33
C PHE A 95 -6.03 -1.39 -6.03
N TYR A 96 -4.98 -1.65 -5.24
CA TYR A 96 -3.64 -1.81 -5.74
C TYR A 96 -3.01 -3.09 -5.22
N ILE A 97 -2.24 -3.71 -6.11
CA ILE A 97 -1.46 -4.91 -5.86
C ILE A 97 0.00 -4.55 -6.08
N VAL A 98 0.88 -5.15 -5.29
CA VAL A 98 2.33 -5.07 -5.49
C VAL A 98 2.89 -6.47 -5.66
N GLN A 99 3.96 -6.58 -6.44
CA GLN A 99 4.74 -7.81 -6.54
C GLN A 99 6.03 -7.66 -5.75
N VAL A 100 6.26 -8.57 -4.79
CA VAL A 100 7.46 -8.57 -3.95
C VAL A 100 8.19 -9.90 -4.08
N GLY A 101 9.51 -9.86 -3.90
CA GLY A 101 10.35 -11.05 -3.81
C GLY A 101 10.57 -11.45 -2.35
N VAL A 102 10.39 -12.73 -2.03
CA VAL A 102 10.50 -13.27 -0.68
C VAL A 102 11.50 -14.43 -0.64
N GLY A 103 12.39 -14.42 0.35
CA GLY A 103 13.38 -15.46 0.59
C GLY A 103 14.61 -15.41 -0.32
N THR A 104 15.53 -16.36 -0.07
CA THR A 104 16.72 -16.62 -0.88
C THR A 104 16.80 -18.13 -1.13
N PRO A 105 16.64 -18.62 -2.37
CA PRO A 105 16.38 -17.86 -3.60
C PRO A 105 15.02 -17.16 -3.60
N MET A 106 14.93 -16.05 -4.34
CA MET A 106 13.77 -15.17 -4.34
C MET A 106 12.54 -15.81 -5.01
N THR A 107 11.44 -15.90 -4.26
CA THR A 107 10.12 -16.28 -4.78
C THR A 107 9.24 -15.04 -4.95
N LYS A 108 8.68 -14.82 -6.14
CA LYS A 108 7.79 -13.68 -6.41
C LYS A 108 6.37 -13.96 -5.92
N VAL A 109 5.84 -13.07 -5.08
CA VAL A 109 4.47 -13.13 -4.57
C VAL A 109 3.74 -11.82 -4.82
N PHE A 110 2.41 -11.90 -4.98
CA PHE A 110 1.55 -10.72 -5.12
C PHE A 110 0.86 -10.45 -3.79
N LEU A 111 0.89 -9.20 -3.34
CA LEU A 111 0.26 -8.73 -2.10
C LEU A 111 -0.71 -7.58 -2.39
N LEU A 112 -1.77 -7.48 -1.61
CA LEU A 112 -2.63 -6.31 -1.59
C LEU A 112 -1.90 -5.18 -0.86
N LEU A 113 -1.88 -3.98 -1.46
CA LEU A 113 -1.24 -2.83 -0.84
C LEU A 113 -2.18 -2.19 0.18
N ASP A 114 -1.81 -2.27 1.46
CA ASP A 114 -2.47 -1.60 2.57
C ASP A 114 -1.58 -0.47 3.08
N THR A 115 -2.03 0.79 2.93
CA THR A 115 -1.33 1.95 3.46
C THR A 115 -1.75 2.31 4.89
N GLY A 116 -2.74 1.60 5.45
CA GLY A 116 -3.32 1.84 6.76
C GLY A 116 -2.63 1.10 7.91
N GLY A 117 -1.62 0.27 7.63
CA GLY A 117 -0.94 -0.54 8.65
C GLY A 117 0.55 -0.76 8.38
N GLY A 118 1.30 -1.08 9.43
CA GLY A 118 2.73 -1.42 9.35
C GLY A 118 3.00 -2.92 9.18
N LEU A 119 1.95 -3.74 9.00
CA LEU A 119 2.05 -5.20 8.95
C LEU A 119 2.02 -5.72 7.52
N ILE A 120 3.08 -6.42 7.13
CA ILE A 120 3.11 -7.24 5.92
C ILE A 120 2.90 -8.69 6.33
N TRP A 121 1.91 -9.35 5.73
CA TRP A 121 1.59 -10.74 6.02
C TRP A 121 1.16 -11.48 4.76
N MET A 122 1.36 -12.80 4.76
CA MET A 122 0.97 -13.72 3.69
C MET A 122 0.77 -15.13 4.28
N GLN A 123 -0.03 -15.98 3.62
CA GLN A 123 -0.19 -17.37 4.05
C GLN A 123 1.00 -18.23 3.64
N CYS A 124 1.58 -18.91 4.62
CA CYS A 124 2.74 -19.79 4.48
C CYS A 124 2.36 -21.24 4.78
N GLN A 125 3.17 -22.20 4.32
CA GLN A 125 3.07 -23.60 4.75
C GLN A 125 4.04 -23.92 5.90
N PRO A 126 3.64 -24.78 6.87
CA PRO A 126 2.32 -25.39 7.01
C PRO A 126 1.29 -24.39 7.57
N CYS A 127 0.04 -24.48 7.10
CA CYS A 127 -1.10 -23.75 7.66
C CYS A 127 -2.15 -24.74 8.17
N LEU A 128 -2.76 -24.45 9.33
CA LEU A 128 -3.80 -25.31 9.91
C LEU A 128 -5.12 -25.20 9.13
N ASN A 129 -5.55 -23.97 8.82
CA ASN A 129 -6.75 -23.66 8.07
C ASN A 129 -6.40 -22.72 6.91
N CYS A 130 -5.89 -23.30 5.83
CA CYS A 130 -5.44 -22.58 4.66
C CYS A 130 -6.64 -22.02 3.86
N TYR A 131 -6.61 -20.74 3.48
CA TYR A 131 -7.54 -20.26 2.47
C TYR A 131 -7.15 -20.80 1.09
N PRO A 132 -8.12 -20.99 0.18
CA PRO A 132 -7.84 -21.43 -1.19
C PRO A 132 -7.01 -20.39 -1.94
N ALA A 133 -5.78 -20.74 -2.31
CA ALA A 133 -4.90 -19.89 -3.12
C ALA A 133 -4.57 -20.59 -4.44
N LYS A 134 -4.63 -19.87 -5.58
CA LYS A 134 -4.33 -20.42 -6.91
C LYS A 134 -2.83 -20.63 -7.19
N LYS A 135 -1.92 -20.28 -6.27
CA LYS A 135 -0.46 -20.33 -6.47
C LYS A 135 0.25 -21.07 -5.33
N SER A 136 1.40 -21.65 -5.66
CA SER A 136 2.31 -22.34 -4.76
C SER A 136 2.61 -21.50 -3.51
N HIS A 137 2.36 -22.07 -2.34
CA HIS A 137 2.66 -21.45 -1.06
C HIS A 137 4.18 -21.28 -0.90
N VAL A 138 4.60 -20.16 -0.34
CA VAL A 138 5.99 -20.02 0.14
C VAL A 138 6.13 -20.95 1.34
N ARG A 139 7.08 -21.87 1.24
CA ARG A 139 7.52 -22.73 2.34
C ARG A 139 8.73 -22.07 2.97
N PHE A 140 8.60 -21.69 4.24
CA PHE A 140 9.74 -21.28 5.03
C PHE A 140 10.28 -22.55 5.70
N GLU A 141 11.43 -23.04 5.26
CA GLU A 141 12.15 -24.10 5.98
C GLU A 141 12.89 -23.48 7.16
N GLY A 142 12.44 -23.78 8.36
CA GLY A 142 12.89 -23.15 9.61
C GLY A 142 11.81 -22.30 10.24
N ILE A 143 11.32 -22.73 11.41
CA ILE A 143 10.43 -21.92 12.24
C ILE A 143 11.28 -20.78 12.81
N GLN A 144 11.25 -19.62 12.18
CA GLN A 144 11.30 -18.40 12.95
C GLN A 144 9.85 -17.94 13.10
N HIS A 145 9.41 -17.92 14.36
CA HIS A 145 8.19 -17.28 14.86
C HIS A 145 7.61 -16.29 13.86
N ILE A 146 6.30 -16.40 13.56
CA ILE A 146 5.49 -15.49 12.73
C ILE A 146 6.19 -14.13 12.62
N SER A 147 7.05 -14.00 11.62
CA SER A 147 7.83 -12.78 11.49
C SER A 147 6.86 -11.79 10.88
N GLN A 148 6.36 -10.86 11.68
CA GLN A 148 5.88 -9.61 11.10
C GLN A 148 7.06 -9.07 10.30
N ALA A 149 6.97 -9.15 8.98
CA ALA A 149 7.94 -8.48 8.12
C ALA A 149 7.61 -6.99 8.22
N SER A 150 8.13 -6.33 9.26
CA SER A 150 8.21 -4.89 9.27
C SER A 150 9.22 -4.51 8.19
N LEU A 151 8.79 -3.73 7.19
CA LEU A 151 9.72 -2.97 6.37
C LEU A 151 10.36 -1.93 7.29
N GLN A 152 11.41 -2.32 8.02
CA GLN A 152 12.29 -1.35 8.67
C GLN A 152 12.98 -0.57 7.55
N SER A 153 12.53 0.67 7.34
CA SER A 153 13.29 1.62 6.57
C SER A 153 14.60 1.91 7.34
N PRO A 154 15.76 1.95 6.69
CA PRO A 154 17.02 2.32 7.35
C PRO A 154 17.10 3.82 7.73
N PHE A 155 15.97 4.55 7.69
CA PHE A 155 15.93 6.01 7.85
C PHE A 155 15.41 6.52 9.20
N LEU A 156 15.06 5.64 10.14
CA LEU A 156 14.75 6.02 11.51
C LEU A 156 15.79 5.46 12.48
N SER A 157 17.00 6.01 12.41
CA SER A 157 18.01 5.94 13.45
C SER A 157 18.83 7.22 13.38
N ARG A 158 18.26 8.31 13.91
CA ARG A 158 18.96 9.48 14.43
C ARG A 158 18.08 10.16 15.47
#